data_AF-A0A1C4PBB4-F1
#
_entry.id   AF-A0A1C4PBB4-F1
#
_cell.length_a   1.000
_cell.length_b   1.000
_cell.length_c   1.000
_cell.angle_alpha   90.00
_cell.angle_beta   90.00
_cell.angle_gamma   90.00
#
_symmetry.space_group_name_H-M   'P 1'
#
loop_
_entity.id
_entity.type
_entity.pdbx_description
1 polymer ?
#
loop_
_entity_poly.entity_id
_entity_poly.type
_entity_poly.pdbx_seq_one_letter_code
_entity_poly.pdbx_strand_id
1 'polypeptide(L)'
;MSTPQPRPAVAPTPATPAVAATPARSGPSAPTAPYEGSPAPYESPIPIVRAHLGHALRAEWTKIRSVRSTLWTLGVFVLLVVGIGIVFAVAVGDRMGRDDRVTLFAFPGLLLGTICLLTLGVLVISSEYGTGLIRPTLTAAPRRDRVLAAKFLVFSAISFVAVLVSTGVVATATAAFASAEADLHWGRPALLASLYVSLLGMFALAMGTMLRHSAGAIAAMLGVYFLPTILPLFLVGIDATKDFGQKMMEYSAPSALSLLLSPDQDGNGLPQLGFLAVVTAAIVGCAFAVLHRR
;
A
#
# COMPACT_ATOMS: atom_id res chain seq x y z
N MET A 1 15.47 37.17 -65.91
CA MET A 1 15.75 35.71 -65.99
C MET A 1 15.68 35.19 -64.57
N SER A 2 14.49 34.78 -64.13
CA SER A 2 14.21 34.18 -62.82
C SER A 2 12.79 33.61 -62.88
N THR A 3 12.74 32.30 -63.08
CA THR A 3 11.56 31.46 -63.27
C THR A 3 10.70 31.36 -62.01
N PRO A 4 9.36 31.35 -62.10
CA PRO A 4 8.50 31.11 -60.95
C PRO A 4 8.44 29.60 -60.60
N GLN A 5 8.54 29.29 -59.31
CA GLN A 5 8.42 27.94 -58.75
C GLN A 5 7.00 27.35 -58.96
N PRO A 6 6.87 26.04 -59.26
CA PRO A 6 5.58 25.36 -59.35
C PRO A 6 5.01 25.02 -57.95
N ARG A 7 3.68 25.15 -57.80
CA ARG A 7 2.92 24.77 -56.60
C ARG A 7 2.95 23.24 -56.38
N PRO A 8 2.95 22.74 -55.14
CA PRO A 8 2.80 21.31 -54.86
C PRO A 8 1.40 20.81 -55.26
N ALA A 9 1.34 19.67 -55.92
CA ALA A 9 0.09 18.98 -56.26
C ALA A 9 -0.56 18.39 -55.00
N VAL A 10 -1.87 18.63 -54.85
CA VAL A 10 -2.71 18.00 -53.82
C VAL A 10 -2.90 16.53 -54.20
N ALA A 11 -2.54 15.62 -53.29
CA ALA A 11 -2.77 14.18 -53.49
C ALA A 11 -4.27 13.85 -53.46
N PRO A 12 -4.77 12.93 -54.29
CA PRO A 12 -6.17 12.54 -54.29
C PRO A 12 -6.53 11.78 -53.01
N THR A 13 -7.65 12.15 -52.41
CA THR A 13 -8.28 11.49 -51.27
C THR A 13 -8.58 10.01 -51.62
N PRO A 14 -8.25 9.03 -50.75
CA PRO A 14 -8.60 7.64 -51.01
C PRO A 14 -10.13 7.47 -50.98
N ALA A 15 -10.67 6.89 -52.05
CA ALA A 15 -12.08 6.56 -52.18
C ALA A 15 -12.49 5.53 -51.12
N THR A 16 -13.55 5.84 -50.37
CA THR A 16 -14.24 4.90 -49.49
C THR A 16 -14.73 3.71 -50.32
N PRO A 17 -14.42 2.44 -49.96
CA PRO A 17 -14.97 1.30 -50.68
C PRO A 17 -16.50 1.29 -50.55
N ALA A 18 -17.18 1.27 -51.68
CA ALA A 18 -18.62 1.12 -51.76
C ALA A 18 -19.02 -0.21 -51.10
N VAL A 19 -19.74 -0.15 -49.99
CA VAL A 19 -20.40 -1.33 -49.41
C VAL A 19 -21.44 -1.79 -50.43
N ALA A 20 -21.16 -2.93 -51.06
CA ALA A 20 -22.12 -3.59 -51.93
C ALA A 20 -23.41 -3.86 -51.12
N ALA A 21 -24.53 -3.31 -51.59
CA ALA A 21 -25.84 -3.58 -51.03
C ALA A 21 -26.10 -5.08 -51.12
N THR A 22 -26.11 -5.75 -49.97
CA THR A 22 -26.53 -7.15 -49.90
C THR A 22 -28.02 -7.22 -50.23
N PRO A 23 -28.46 -8.03 -51.20
CA PRO A 23 -29.89 -8.16 -51.49
C PRO A 23 -30.60 -8.70 -50.25
N ALA A 24 -31.63 -7.98 -49.81
CA ALA A 24 -32.46 -8.35 -48.68
C ALA A 24 -33.06 -9.74 -48.94
N ARG A 25 -32.59 -10.76 -48.23
CA ARG A 25 -33.32 -12.04 -48.13
C ARG A 25 -34.61 -11.75 -47.36
N SER A 26 -35.74 -11.85 -48.07
CA SER A 26 -37.07 -11.96 -47.49
C SER A 26 -37.19 -13.26 -46.71
N GLY A 27 -36.72 -13.27 -45.46
CA GLY A 27 -37.09 -14.28 -44.49
C GLY A 27 -38.57 -14.10 -44.09
N PRO A 28 -39.26 -15.18 -43.67
CA PRO A 28 -40.65 -15.09 -43.24
C PRO A 28 -40.78 -14.06 -42.12
N SER A 29 -41.69 -13.11 -42.30
CA SER A 29 -42.05 -12.11 -41.30
C SER A 29 -42.44 -12.83 -40.01
N ALA A 30 -41.61 -12.70 -38.98
CA ALA A 30 -41.98 -13.09 -37.63
C ALA A 30 -43.27 -12.35 -37.24
N PRO A 31 -44.26 -13.02 -36.65
CA PRO A 31 -45.51 -12.37 -36.27
C PRO A 31 -45.21 -11.24 -35.28
N THR A 32 -45.46 -10.00 -35.69
CA THR A 32 -45.47 -8.84 -34.81
C THR A 32 -46.66 -8.98 -33.87
N ALA A 33 -46.45 -9.65 -32.73
CA ALA A 33 -47.39 -9.58 -31.64
C ALA A 33 -47.53 -8.11 -31.21
N PRO A 34 -48.76 -7.60 -31.03
CA PRO A 34 -48.95 -6.25 -30.51
C PRO A 34 -48.29 -6.19 -29.13
N TYR A 35 -47.34 -5.27 -28.97
CA TYR A 35 -46.69 -4.99 -27.68
C TYR A 35 -47.68 -4.21 -26.80
N GLU A 36 -48.82 -4.82 -26.48
CA GLU A 36 -49.78 -4.33 -25.49
C GLU A 36 -49.28 -4.77 -24.11
N GLY A 37 -48.39 -3.97 -23.57
CA GLY A 37 -47.86 -4.16 -22.22
C GLY A 37 -46.76 -3.17 -21.97
N SER A 38 -47.08 -2.07 -21.30
CA SER A 38 -46.05 -1.27 -20.64
C SER A 38 -45.24 -2.24 -19.76
N PRO A 39 -43.92 -2.38 -19.92
CA PRO A 39 -43.16 -3.33 -19.13
C PRO A 39 -43.38 -3.00 -17.66
N ALA A 40 -43.98 -3.94 -16.92
CA ALA A 40 -44.20 -3.77 -15.49
C ALA A 40 -42.87 -3.33 -14.84
N PRO A 41 -42.89 -2.35 -13.91
CA PRO A 41 -41.68 -1.91 -13.23
C PRO A 41 -40.97 -3.13 -12.65
N TYR A 42 -39.74 -3.39 -13.10
CA TYR A 42 -38.93 -4.47 -12.53
C TYR A 42 -38.59 -4.10 -11.09
N GLU A 43 -39.29 -4.70 -10.14
CA GLU A 43 -39.01 -4.56 -8.72
C GLU A 43 -38.16 -5.76 -8.29
N SER A 44 -36.89 -5.52 -7.99
CA SER A 44 -36.01 -6.61 -7.54
C SER A 44 -36.48 -7.12 -6.18
N PRO A 45 -36.63 -8.44 -5.96
CA PRO A 45 -37.02 -9.01 -4.66
C PRO A 45 -35.98 -8.80 -3.54
N ILE A 46 -34.86 -8.15 -3.84
CA ILE A 46 -33.73 -8.00 -2.92
C ILE A 46 -34.06 -6.90 -1.90
N PRO A 47 -34.15 -7.21 -0.61
CA PRO A 47 -34.42 -6.21 0.41
C PRO A 47 -33.32 -5.14 0.42
N ILE A 48 -33.72 -3.88 0.40
CA ILE A 48 -32.81 -2.73 0.41
C ILE A 48 -32.28 -2.54 1.84
N VAL A 49 -31.25 -3.31 2.20
CA VAL A 49 -30.64 -3.22 3.54
C VAL A 49 -29.71 -2.01 3.59
N ARG A 50 -29.86 -1.14 4.60
CA ARG A 50 -28.96 -0.01 4.81
C ARG A 50 -27.52 -0.50 5.04
N ALA A 51 -26.59 -0.05 4.20
CA ALA A 51 -25.18 -0.38 4.35
C ALA A 51 -24.59 0.24 5.64
N HIS A 52 -24.07 -0.62 6.53
CA HIS A 52 -23.39 -0.23 7.76
C HIS A 52 -21.88 -0.57 7.70
N LEU A 53 -21.10 -0.07 8.67
CA LEU A 53 -19.63 -0.21 8.68
C LEU A 53 -19.18 -1.68 8.63
N GLY A 54 -19.89 -2.59 9.31
CA GLY A 54 -19.62 -4.03 9.28
C GLY A 54 -19.68 -4.65 7.89
N HIS A 55 -20.62 -4.22 7.04
CA HIS A 55 -20.66 -4.65 5.64
C HIS A 55 -19.43 -4.17 4.86
N ALA A 56 -18.98 -2.93 5.09
CA ALA A 56 -17.77 -2.40 4.46
C ALA A 56 -16.51 -3.14 4.94
N LEU A 57 -16.39 -3.43 6.23
CA LEU A 57 -15.27 -4.21 6.78
C LEU A 57 -15.20 -5.62 6.19
N ARG A 58 -16.35 -6.32 6.10
CA ARG A 58 -16.42 -7.64 5.47
C ARG A 58 -16.05 -7.59 3.98
N ALA A 59 -16.54 -6.58 3.27
CA ALA A 59 -16.21 -6.42 1.85
C ALA A 59 -14.71 -6.17 1.63
N GLU A 60 -14.09 -5.29 2.41
CA GLU A 60 -12.65 -5.00 2.32
C GLU A 60 -11.80 -6.21 2.74
N TRP A 61 -12.21 -6.95 3.77
CA TRP A 61 -11.57 -8.21 4.16
C TRP A 61 -11.59 -9.23 3.02
N THR A 62 -12.75 -9.42 2.38
CA THR A 62 -12.88 -10.34 1.24
C THR A 62 -12.04 -9.88 0.05
N LYS A 63 -11.96 -8.58 -0.24
CA LYS A 63 -11.08 -8.05 -1.31
C LYS A 63 -9.61 -8.39 -1.06
N ILE A 64 -9.11 -8.07 0.14
CA ILE A 64 -7.69 -8.32 0.46
C ILE A 64 -7.36 -9.82 0.38
N ARG A 65 -8.30 -10.70 0.74
CA ARG A 65 -8.12 -12.15 0.64
C ARG A 65 -8.27 -12.70 -0.78
N SER A 66 -9.08 -12.09 -1.63
CA SER A 66 -9.35 -12.60 -2.99
C SER A 66 -8.37 -12.08 -4.04
N VAL A 67 -7.80 -10.91 -3.82
CA VAL A 67 -6.85 -10.29 -4.74
C VAL A 67 -5.48 -10.98 -4.59
N ARG A 68 -5.16 -11.84 -5.56
CA ARG A 68 -3.89 -12.61 -5.56
C ARG A 68 -2.67 -11.73 -5.39
N SER A 69 -2.64 -10.54 -6.00
CA SER A 69 -1.50 -9.62 -5.87
C SER A 69 -1.26 -9.19 -4.43
N THR A 70 -2.32 -8.97 -3.64
CA THR A 70 -2.21 -8.65 -2.21
C THR A 70 -1.60 -9.81 -1.42
N LEU A 71 -2.07 -11.03 -1.66
CA LEU A 71 -1.52 -12.22 -1.01
C LEU A 71 -0.06 -12.48 -1.41
N TRP A 72 0.30 -12.28 -2.67
CA TRP A 72 1.68 -12.41 -3.13
C TRP A 72 2.58 -11.37 -2.49
N THR A 73 2.18 -10.09 -2.44
CA THR A 73 2.99 -9.05 -1.79
C THR A 73 3.15 -9.29 -0.28
N LEU A 74 2.09 -9.76 0.39
CA LEU A 74 2.16 -10.12 1.81
C LEU A 74 3.02 -11.37 2.03
N GLY A 75 2.95 -12.36 1.13
CA GLY A 75 3.80 -13.54 1.15
C GLY A 75 5.28 -13.20 0.95
N VAL A 76 5.59 -12.31 -0.01
CA VAL A 76 6.95 -11.78 -0.22
C VAL A 76 7.43 -11.00 1.01
N PHE A 77 6.56 -10.19 1.62
CA PHE A 77 6.87 -9.53 2.89
C PHE A 77 7.31 -10.52 3.97
N VAL A 78 6.49 -11.56 4.23
CA VAL A 78 6.80 -12.59 5.23
C VAL A 78 8.10 -13.31 4.87
N LEU A 79 8.28 -13.67 3.60
CA LEU A 79 9.49 -14.34 3.11
C LEU A 79 10.75 -13.48 3.32
N LEU A 80 10.69 -12.18 3.05
CA LEU A 80 11.81 -11.27 3.28
C LEU A 80 12.10 -11.12 4.76
N VAL A 81 11.08 -10.91 5.60
CA VAL A 81 11.28 -10.73 7.05
C VAL A 81 11.85 -11.99 7.69
N VAL A 82 11.20 -13.14 7.47
CA VAL A 82 11.59 -14.41 8.08
C VAL A 82 12.86 -14.96 7.45
N GLY A 83 12.92 -15.02 6.12
CA GLY A 83 14.05 -15.59 5.40
C GLY A 83 15.34 -14.81 5.64
N ILE A 84 15.30 -13.49 5.47
CA ILE A 84 16.50 -12.66 5.69
C ILE A 84 16.84 -12.61 7.17
N GLY A 85 15.85 -12.57 8.07
CA GLY A 85 16.11 -12.56 9.49
C GLY A 85 16.82 -13.82 9.99
N ILE A 86 16.40 -15.00 9.52
CA ILE A 86 17.08 -16.27 9.84
C ILE A 86 18.47 -16.32 9.22
N VAL A 87 18.63 -15.95 7.94
CA VAL A 87 19.94 -15.91 7.28
C VAL A 87 20.89 -14.98 8.02
N PHE A 88 20.40 -13.81 8.44
CA PHE A 88 21.18 -12.82 9.19
C PHE A 88 21.60 -13.35 10.56
N ALA A 89 20.69 -14.01 11.28
CA ALA A 89 20.99 -14.66 12.55
C ALA A 89 22.05 -15.75 12.42
N VAL A 90 21.96 -16.61 11.40
CA VAL A 90 22.98 -17.64 11.16
C VAL A 90 24.33 -17.03 10.77
N ALA A 91 24.33 -15.95 9.99
CA ALA A 91 25.56 -15.33 9.50
C ALA A 91 26.33 -14.56 10.59
N VAL A 92 25.62 -13.96 11.57
CA VAL A 92 26.19 -12.99 12.51
C VAL A 92 25.96 -13.37 13.98
N GLY A 93 25.06 -14.32 14.28
CA GLY A 93 24.63 -14.64 15.64
C GLY A 93 25.77 -14.96 16.61
N ASP A 94 26.73 -15.79 16.19
CA ASP A 94 27.89 -16.13 17.03
C ASP A 94 28.85 -14.94 17.25
N ARG A 95 28.84 -13.95 16.35
CA ARG A 95 29.71 -12.76 16.40
C ARG A 95 29.10 -11.61 17.19
N MET A 96 27.77 -11.56 17.26
CA MET A 96 27.04 -10.49 17.94
C MET A 96 27.08 -10.63 19.47
N GLY A 97 27.68 -11.70 19.98
CA GLY A 97 27.55 -12.13 21.36
C GLY A 97 26.17 -12.76 21.58
N ARG A 98 26.07 -13.66 22.55
CA ARG A 98 24.77 -14.13 23.02
C ARG A 98 24.14 -13.01 23.83
N ASP A 99 23.46 -12.11 23.13
CA ASP A 99 22.69 -10.99 23.70
C ASP A 99 21.19 -11.33 23.61
N ASP A 100 20.38 -10.72 24.47
CA ASP A 100 18.97 -11.10 24.65
C ASP A 100 18.05 -10.52 23.55
N ARG A 101 18.65 -9.82 22.58
CA ARG A 101 17.99 -9.00 21.55
C ARG A 101 17.60 -9.81 20.32
N VAL A 102 16.92 -10.95 20.50
CA VAL A 102 16.53 -11.86 19.40
C VAL A 102 15.63 -11.20 18.34
N THR A 103 14.91 -10.14 18.71
CA THR A 103 14.06 -9.39 17.77
C THR A 103 14.89 -8.59 16.77
N LEU A 104 16.12 -8.20 17.11
CA LEU A 104 17.03 -7.46 16.24
C LEU A 104 17.39 -8.26 14.98
N PHE A 105 17.37 -9.59 15.04
CA PHE A 105 17.60 -10.42 13.85
C PHE A 105 16.54 -10.19 12.76
N ALA A 106 15.33 -9.74 13.11
CA ALA A 106 14.31 -9.39 12.11
C ALA A 106 14.58 -8.07 11.39
N PHE A 107 15.50 -7.24 11.89
CA PHE A 107 15.72 -5.87 11.41
C PHE A 107 16.02 -5.78 9.90
N PRO A 108 16.98 -6.52 9.31
CA PRO A 108 17.26 -6.40 7.88
C PRO A 108 16.08 -6.86 7.01
N GLY A 109 15.39 -7.91 7.47
CA GLY A 109 14.18 -8.40 6.83
C GLY A 109 13.04 -7.39 6.88
N LEU A 110 12.86 -6.67 8.00
CA LEU A 110 11.89 -5.59 8.15
C LEU A 110 12.23 -4.37 7.28
N LEU A 111 13.51 -4.02 7.12
CA LEU A 111 13.91 -2.93 6.24
C LEU A 111 13.45 -3.15 4.79
N LEU A 112 13.63 -4.38 4.30
CA LEU A 112 13.22 -4.76 2.94
C LEU A 112 11.71 -5.04 2.86
N GLY A 113 11.15 -5.72 3.85
CA GLY A 113 9.72 -6.00 3.93
C GLY A 113 8.87 -4.73 3.98
N THR A 114 9.33 -3.68 4.67
CA THR A 114 8.59 -2.41 4.72
C THR A 114 8.31 -1.85 3.32
N ILE A 115 9.21 -2.04 2.35
CA ILE A 115 9.00 -1.65 0.95
C ILE A 115 7.79 -2.38 0.34
N CYS A 116 7.62 -3.68 0.63
CA CYS A 116 6.43 -4.45 0.23
C CYS A 116 5.15 -3.90 0.87
N LEU A 117 5.18 -3.49 2.14
CA LEU A 117 4.00 -2.93 2.80
C LEU A 117 3.68 -1.50 2.34
N LEU A 118 4.69 -0.68 2.03
CA LEU A 118 4.50 0.65 1.43
C LEU A 118 3.83 0.53 0.07
N THR A 119 4.37 -0.33 -0.80
CA THR A 119 3.79 -0.59 -2.13
C THR A 119 2.38 -1.17 -2.01
N LEU A 120 2.16 -2.15 -1.12
CA LEU A 120 0.85 -2.72 -0.90
C LEU A 120 -0.16 -1.69 -0.40
N GLY A 121 0.23 -0.83 0.55
CA GLY A 121 -0.61 0.24 1.08
C GLY A 121 -1.12 1.17 -0.03
N VAL A 122 -0.23 1.59 -0.93
CA VAL A 122 -0.63 2.39 -2.11
C VAL A 122 -1.57 1.60 -3.02
N LEU A 123 -1.24 0.33 -3.33
CA LEU A 123 -2.01 -0.50 -4.26
C LEU A 123 -3.43 -0.79 -3.78
N VAL A 124 -3.63 -0.94 -2.47
CA VAL A 124 -4.93 -1.24 -1.85
C VAL A 124 -6.01 -0.21 -2.19
N ILE A 125 -5.61 1.01 -2.52
CA ILE A 125 -6.51 2.06 -3.01
C ILE A 125 -6.31 2.36 -4.50
N SER A 126 -5.06 2.45 -4.98
CA SER A 126 -4.79 2.89 -6.36
C SER A 126 -5.28 1.88 -7.40
N SER A 127 -5.33 0.59 -7.06
CA SER A 127 -5.88 -0.45 -7.94
C SER A 127 -7.39 -0.28 -8.20
N GLU A 128 -8.14 0.28 -7.25
CA GLU A 128 -9.57 0.56 -7.45
C GLU A 128 -9.77 1.75 -8.40
N TYR A 129 -8.87 2.73 -8.37
CA TYR A 129 -8.85 3.84 -9.33
C TYR A 129 -8.47 3.33 -10.73
N GLY A 130 -7.45 2.47 -10.83
CA GLY A 130 -6.98 1.94 -12.12
C GLY A 130 -7.96 1.00 -12.82
N THR A 131 -8.73 0.22 -12.06
CA THR A 131 -9.74 -0.73 -12.59
C THR A 131 -11.14 -0.13 -12.75
N GLY A 132 -11.35 1.11 -12.30
CA GLY A 132 -12.67 1.74 -12.29
C GLY A 132 -13.64 1.22 -11.24
N LEU A 133 -13.21 0.31 -10.34
CA LEU A 133 -14.03 -0.30 -9.29
C LEU A 133 -14.56 0.69 -8.23
N ILE A 134 -14.03 1.91 -8.20
CA ILE A 134 -14.53 2.96 -7.30
C ILE A 134 -15.97 3.33 -7.60
N ARG A 135 -16.37 3.41 -8.88
CA ARG A 135 -17.75 3.75 -9.26
C ARG A 135 -18.76 2.73 -8.71
N PRO A 136 -18.65 1.41 -8.99
CA PRO A 136 -19.57 0.43 -8.43
C PRO A 136 -19.51 0.32 -6.90
N THR A 137 -18.35 0.56 -6.29
CA THR A 137 -18.22 0.55 -4.81
C THR A 137 -19.02 1.71 -4.19
N LEU A 138 -18.92 2.91 -4.78
CA LEU A 138 -19.62 4.08 -4.27
C LEU A 138 -21.12 4.08 -4.60
N THR A 139 -21.56 3.39 -5.66
CA THR A 139 -23.00 3.17 -5.92
C THR A 139 -23.60 2.19 -4.92
N ALA A 140 -22.85 1.16 -4.52
CA ALA A 140 -23.30 0.18 -3.53
C ALA A 140 -23.23 0.71 -2.08
N ALA A 141 -22.26 1.56 -1.77
CA ALA A 141 -22.05 2.15 -0.46
C ALA A 141 -21.87 3.68 -0.57
N PRO A 142 -22.96 4.48 -0.54
CA PRO A 142 -22.90 5.92 -0.83
C PRO A 142 -22.12 6.74 0.22
N ARG A 143 -21.85 6.19 1.41
CA ARG A 143 -21.03 6.84 2.43
C ARG A 143 -19.54 6.56 2.21
N ARG A 144 -18.91 7.40 1.39
CA ARG A 144 -17.49 7.35 0.99
C ARG A 144 -16.54 7.15 2.17
N ASP A 145 -16.81 7.81 3.29
CA ASP A 145 -15.96 7.80 4.48
C ASP A 145 -15.93 6.44 5.18
N ARG A 146 -17.07 5.72 5.18
CA ARG A 146 -17.17 4.41 5.81
C ARG A 146 -16.33 3.38 5.07
N VAL A 147 -16.31 3.47 3.74
CA VAL A 147 -15.49 2.61 2.89
C VAL A 147 -14.01 2.89 3.11
N LEU A 148 -13.62 4.17 3.14
CA LEU A 148 -12.23 4.55 3.39
C LEU A 148 -11.76 4.14 4.80
N ALA A 149 -12.57 4.40 5.83
CA ALA A 149 -12.26 4.00 7.21
C ALA A 149 -12.15 2.48 7.36
N ALA A 150 -13.06 1.71 6.73
CA ALA A 150 -12.98 0.25 6.71
C ALA A 150 -11.67 -0.22 6.07
N LYS A 151 -11.26 0.39 4.96
CA LYS A 151 -10.02 0.07 4.26
C LYS A 151 -8.79 0.33 5.12
N PHE A 152 -8.71 1.48 5.79
CA PHE A 152 -7.64 1.78 6.76
C PHE A 152 -7.60 0.78 7.91
N LEU A 153 -8.75 0.46 8.51
CA LEU A 153 -8.82 -0.44 9.67
C LEU A 153 -8.39 -1.86 9.30
N VAL A 154 -8.90 -2.40 8.18
CA VAL A 154 -8.56 -3.75 7.72
C VAL A 154 -7.09 -3.82 7.31
N PHE A 155 -6.60 -2.85 6.55
CA PHE A 155 -5.19 -2.83 6.14
C PHE A 155 -4.24 -2.70 7.33
N SER A 156 -4.55 -1.82 8.29
CA SER A 156 -3.78 -1.65 9.52
C SER A 156 -3.72 -2.95 10.32
N ALA A 157 -4.87 -3.61 10.53
CA ALA A 157 -4.92 -4.88 11.25
C ALA A 157 -4.10 -5.98 10.57
N ILE A 158 -4.22 -6.12 9.24
CA ILE A 158 -3.50 -7.16 8.49
C ILE A 158 -1.99 -6.89 8.48
N SER A 159 -1.59 -5.64 8.20
CA SER A 159 -0.16 -5.28 8.20
C SER A 159 0.46 -5.42 9.59
N PHE A 160 -0.24 -4.98 10.65
CA PHE A 160 0.20 -5.15 12.03
C PHE A 160 0.39 -6.62 12.39
N VAL A 161 -0.61 -7.48 12.11
CA VAL A 161 -0.53 -8.92 12.40
C VAL A 161 0.58 -9.58 11.58
N ALA A 162 0.72 -9.24 10.30
CA ALA A 162 1.76 -9.82 9.44
C ALA A 162 3.17 -9.48 9.95
N VAL A 163 3.40 -8.23 10.35
CA VAL A 163 4.69 -7.80 10.94
C VAL A 163 4.92 -8.53 12.27
N LEU A 164 3.92 -8.51 13.16
CA LEU A 164 4.03 -9.12 14.49
C LEU A 164 4.33 -10.61 14.43
N VAL A 165 3.62 -11.35 13.56
CA VAL A 165 3.84 -12.78 13.36
C VAL A 165 5.20 -13.02 12.73
N SER A 166 5.60 -12.29 11.70
CA SER A 166 6.90 -12.49 11.05
C SER A 166 8.06 -12.21 12.00
N THR A 167 7.99 -11.11 12.75
CA THR A 167 8.99 -10.74 13.76
C THR A 167 9.01 -11.74 14.92
N GLY A 168 7.84 -12.19 15.39
CA GLY A 168 7.75 -13.23 16.42
C GLY A 168 8.31 -14.57 15.97
N VAL A 169 8.09 -14.96 14.71
CA VAL A 169 8.69 -16.16 14.10
C VAL A 169 10.21 -16.04 14.07
N VAL A 170 10.77 -14.90 13.64
CA VAL A 170 12.23 -14.70 13.67
C VAL A 170 12.76 -14.74 15.10
N ALA A 171 12.13 -14.03 16.04
CA ALA A 171 12.55 -13.99 17.44
C ALA A 171 12.55 -15.39 18.09
N THR A 172 11.52 -16.20 17.82
CA THR A 172 11.43 -17.57 18.35
C THR A 172 12.39 -18.53 17.65
N ALA A 173 12.54 -18.45 16.32
CA ALA A 173 13.46 -19.29 15.56
C ALA A 173 14.94 -19.01 15.89
N THR A 174 15.25 -17.80 16.35
CA THR A 174 16.61 -17.35 16.67
C THR A 174 16.91 -17.38 18.17
N ALA A 175 15.99 -17.89 19.00
CA ALA A 175 16.17 -18.00 20.44
C ALA A 175 17.40 -18.82 20.84
N ALA A 176 17.86 -19.76 20.01
CA ALA A 176 19.08 -20.52 20.25
C ALA A 176 20.37 -19.66 20.26
N PHE A 177 20.32 -18.45 19.68
CA PHE A 177 21.41 -17.48 19.70
C PHE A 177 21.36 -16.54 20.92
N ALA A 178 20.31 -16.63 21.76
CA ALA A 178 20.21 -15.86 22.99
C ALA A 178 21.13 -16.41 24.09
N SER A 179 21.39 -15.60 25.12
CA SER A 179 22.10 -16.06 26.31
C SER A 179 21.28 -17.11 27.08
N ALA A 180 21.94 -18.02 27.80
CA ALA A 180 21.24 -19.07 28.57
C ALA A 180 20.44 -18.50 29.75
N GLU A 181 20.80 -17.30 30.19
CA GLU A 181 20.15 -16.52 31.24
C GLU A 181 19.14 -15.50 30.67
N ALA A 182 19.00 -15.44 29.34
CA ALA A 182 18.13 -14.50 28.64
C ALA A 182 16.68 -14.77 29.00
N ASP A 183 16.04 -13.80 29.61
CA ASP A 183 14.59 -13.78 29.66
C ASP A 183 14.12 -13.33 28.27
N LEU A 184 13.43 -14.20 27.52
CA LEU A 184 13.12 -13.98 26.09
C LEU A 184 11.98 -12.95 25.90
N HIS A 185 12.25 -11.67 26.20
CA HIS A 185 11.28 -10.57 26.14
C HIS A 185 11.19 -9.96 24.73
N TRP A 186 10.80 -10.76 23.74
CA TRP A 186 10.63 -10.29 22.35
C TRP A 186 9.27 -9.62 22.08
N GLY A 187 8.28 -9.81 22.96
CA GLY A 187 6.91 -9.36 22.74
C GLY A 187 6.78 -7.83 22.60
N ARG A 188 7.34 -7.06 23.53
CA ARG A 188 7.26 -5.59 23.50
C ARG A 188 8.00 -4.99 22.28
N PRO A 189 9.26 -5.35 22.00
CA PRO A 189 9.94 -4.89 20.78
C PRO A 189 9.19 -5.23 19.50
N ALA A 190 8.68 -6.46 19.39
CA ALA A 190 7.90 -6.89 18.24
C ALA A 190 6.59 -6.09 18.08
N LEU A 191 5.87 -5.83 19.16
CA LEU A 191 4.65 -5.00 19.14
C LEU A 191 4.94 -3.58 18.67
N LEU A 192 6.01 -2.96 19.19
CA LEU A 192 6.40 -1.59 18.83
C LEU A 192 6.85 -1.49 17.37
N ALA A 193 7.68 -2.43 16.90
CA ALA A 193 8.08 -2.50 15.50
C ALA A 193 6.88 -2.74 14.57
N SER A 194 5.94 -3.61 14.98
CA SER A 194 4.71 -3.87 14.22
C SER A 194 3.81 -2.65 14.10
N LEU A 195 3.68 -1.88 15.19
CA LEU A 195 2.95 -0.62 15.19
C LEU A 195 3.62 0.40 14.26
N TYR A 196 4.94 0.52 14.31
CA TYR A 196 5.70 1.43 13.44
C TYR A 196 5.56 1.09 11.95
N VAL A 197 5.75 -0.16 11.56
CA VAL A 197 5.66 -0.59 10.15
C VAL A 197 4.22 -0.50 9.62
N SER A 198 3.23 -0.84 10.45
CA SER A 198 1.81 -0.70 10.07
C SER A 198 1.40 0.77 9.90
N LEU A 199 1.94 1.70 10.72
CA LEU A 199 1.77 3.15 10.54
C LEU A 199 2.36 3.62 9.20
N LEU A 200 3.56 3.17 8.83
CA LEU A 200 4.15 3.46 7.52
C LEU A 200 3.27 2.94 6.37
N GLY A 201 2.73 1.74 6.49
CA GLY A 201 1.77 1.20 5.52
C GLY A 201 0.50 2.03 5.42
N MET A 202 -0.07 2.49 6.55
CA MET A 202 -1.24 3.38 6.55
C MET A 202 -0.92 4.74 5.92
N PHE A 203 0.26 5.30 6.20
CA PHE A 203 0.73 6.50 5.53
C PHE A 203 0.73 6.29 4.01
N ALA A 204 1.26 5.16 3.55
CA ALA A 204 1.31 4.82 2.13
C ALA A 204 -0.09 4.72 1.51
N LEU A 205 -1.05 4.10 2.22
CA LEU A 205 -2.45 4.05 1.81
C LEU A 205 -3.05 5.45 1.71
N ALA A 206 -2.82 6.31 2.70
CA ALA A 206 -3.28 7.69 2.68
C ALA A 206 -2.70 8.48 1.50
N MET A 207 -1.41 8.35 1.22
CA MET A 207 -0.80 8.95 0.03
C MET A 207 -1.41 8.42 -1.28
N GLY A 208 -1.68 7.11 -1.36
CA GLY A 208 -2.38 6.51 -2.49
C GLY A 208 -3.78 7.10 -2.71
N THR A 209 -4.52 7.41 -1.63
CA THR A 209 -5.85 8.02 -1.73
C THR A 209 -5.80 9.46 -2.26
N MET A 210 -4.78 10.22 -1.87
CA MET A 210 -4.61 11.62 -2.24
C MET A 210 -4.10 11.78 -3.68
N LEU A 211 -3.11 10.96 -4.07
CA LEU A 211 -2.45 11.05 -5.37
C LEU A 211 -3.20 10.34 -6.49
N ARG A 212 -3.96 9.27 -6.19
CA ARG A 212 -4.76 8.49 -7.16
C ARG A 212 -3.98 7.99 -8.38
N HIS A 213 -2.66 7.90 -8.26
CA HIS A 213 -1.76 7.43 -9.30
C HIS A 213 -0.77 6.44 -8.70
N SER A 214 -0.83 5.17 -9.10
CA SER A 214 -0.01 4.09 -8.51
C SER A 214 1.48 4.41 -8.53
N ALA A 215 2.05 4.67 -9.71
CA ALA A 215 3.50 4.87 -9.84
C ALA A 215 4.00 6.09 -9.05
N GLY A 216 3.35 7.25 -9.20
CA GLY A 216 3.70 8.47 -8.46
C GLY A 216 3.56 8.32 -6.94
N ALA A 217 2.52 7.64 -6.46
CA ALA A 217 2.33 7.42 -5.02
C ALA A 217 3.36 6.45 -4.44
N ILE A 218 3.71 5.38 -5.16
CA ILE A 218 4.80 4.48 -4.75
C ILE A 218 6.12 5.25 -4.70
N ALA A 219 6.46 5.99 -5.77
CA ALA A 219 7.70 6.76 -5.84
C ALA A 219 7.80 7.79 -4.70
N ALA A 220 6.71 8.50 -4.39
CA ALA A 220 6.64 9.42 -3.26
C ALA A 220 6.90 8.70 -1.92
N MET A 221 6.28 7.53 -1.70
CA MET A 221 6.48 6.77 -0.47
C MET A 221 7.89 6.20 -0.32
N LEU A 222 8.50 5.73 -1.41
CA LEU A 222 9.89 5.32 -1.40
C LEU A 222 10.81 6.52 -1.11
N GLY A 223 10.49 7.70 -1.65
CA GLY A 223 11.15 8.95 -1.28
C GLY A 223 11.05 9.23 0.22
N VAL A 224 9.85 9.19 0.79
CA VAL A 224 9.64 9.39 2.24
C VAL A 224 10.42 8.37 3.09
N TYR A 225 10.52 7.12 2.64
CA TYR A 225 11.22 6.06 3.37
C TYR A 225 12.75 6.15 3.26
N PHE A 226 13.29 6.43 2.07
CA PHE A 226 14.74 6.40 1.82
C PHE A 226 15.42 7.76 1.96
N LEU A 227 14.75 8.87 1.68
CA LEU A 227 15.36 10.19 1.69
C LEU A 227 15.94 10.58 3.06
N PRO A 228 15.27 10.31 4.21
CA PRO A 228 15.84 10.54 5.54
C PRO A 228 17.12 9.74 5.83
N THR A 229 17.30 8.61 5.16
CA THR A 229 18.47 7.74 5.32
C THR A 229 19.61 8.17 4.41
N ILE A 230 19.31 8.55 3.16
CA ILE A 230 20.33 8.79 2.11
C ILE A 230 20.82 10.24 2.11
N LEU A 231 19.92 11.21 2.24
CA LEU A 231 20.27 12.62 2.11
C LEU A 231 21.30 13.10 3.15
N PRO A 232 21.27 12.63 4.42
CA PRO A 232 22.25 13.04 5.42
C PRO A 232 23.70 12.70 5.08
N LEU A 233 23.96 11.66 4.29
CA LEU A 233 25.33 11.31 3.86
C LEU A 233 26.01 12.47 3.10
N PHE A 234 25.22 13.38 2.50
CA PHE A 234 25.71 14.56 1.80
C PHE A 234 25.65 15.84 2.65
N LEU A 235 24.80 15.88 3.67
CA LEU A 235 24.56 17.07 4.50
C LEU A 235 25.52 17.15 5.70
N VAL A 236 25.89 16.01 6.30
CA VAL A 236 26.66 15.99 7.56
C VAL A 236 28.09 16.55 7.39
N GLY A 237 28.62 16.56 6.16
CA GLY A 237 29.92 17.16 5.83
C GLY A 237 29.90 18.70 5.70
N ILE A 238 28.74 19.35 5.80
CA ILE A 238 28.57 20.80 5.66
C ILE A 238 28.07 21.36 6.99
N ASP A 239 28.86 22.23 7.63
CA ASP A 239 28.53 22.76 8.97
C ASP A 239 27.14 23.41 9.04
N ALA A 240 26.72 24.10 7.98
CA ALA A 240 25.43 24.77 7.91
C ALA A 240 24.21 23.81 7.89
N THR A 241 24.36 22.56 7.45
CA THR A 241 23.26 21.59 7.31
C THR A 241 23.42 20.34 8.17
N LYS A 242 24.51 20.25 8.93
CA LYS A 242 24.85 19.12 9.79
C LYS A 242 23.74 18.75 10.76
N ASP A 243 23.18 19.71 11.49
CA ASP A 243 22.13 19.47 12.47
C ASP A 243 20.85 18.91 11.82
N PHE A 244 20.53 19.40 10.63
CA PHE A 244 19.38 18.91 9.86
C PHE A 244 19.61 17.48 9.37
N GLY A 245 20.80 17.19 8.84
CA GLY A 245 21.20 15.84 8.42
C GLY A 245 21.15 14.85 9.59
N GLN A 246 21.64 15.23 10.76
CA GLN A 246 21.60 14.41 11.97
C GLN A 246 20.15 14.09 12.39
N LYS A 247 19.27 15.09 12.42
CA LYS A 247 17.84 14.88 12.73
C LYS A 247 17.15 13.98 11.71
N MET A 248 17.48 14.11 10.42
CA MET A 248 16.95 13.22 9.37
C MET A 248 17.37 11.77 9.60
N MET A 249 18.64 11.52 9.96
CA MET A 249 19.10 10.17 10.32
C MET A 249 18.39 9.65 11.57
N GLU A 250 18.28 10.49 12.61
CA GLU A 250 17.66 10.14 13.89
C GLU A 250 16.20 9.68 13.72
N TYR A 251 15.42 10.39 12.89
CA TYR A 251 14.01 10.10 12.59
C TYR A 251 13.80 9.22 11.35
N SER A 252 14.87 8.67 10.78
CA SER A 252 14.77 7.73 9.66
C SER A 252 14.12 6.41 10.08
N ALA A 253 13.45 5.74 9.14
CA ALA A 253 12.82 4.46 9.42
C ALA A 253 13.80 3.36 9.89
N PRO A 254 15.01 3.24 9.34
CA PRO A 254 16.01 2.32 9.86
C PRO A 254 16.44 2.64 11.30
N SER A 255 16.68 3.91 11.62
CA SER A 255 17.04 4.32 12.99
C SER A 255 15.93 3.99 13.98
N ALA A 256 14.68 4.37 13.66
CA ALA A 256 13.53 4.08 14.49
C ALA A 256 13.33 2.56 14.70
N LEU A 257 13.39 1.76 13.63
CA LEU A 257 13.26 0.30 13.74
C LEU A 257 14.36 -0.32 14.60
N SER A 258 15.60 0.12 14.44
CA SER A 258 16.73 -0.36 15.25
C SER A 258 16.48 -0.11 16.74
N LEU A 259 16.06 1.11 17.11
CA LEU A 259 15.75 1.48 18.50
C LEU A 259 14.53 0.74 19.07
N LEU A 260 13.50 0.47 18.25
CA LEU A 260 12.29 -0.23 18.69
C LEU A 260 12.54 -1.74 18.89
N LEU A 261 13.43 -2.35 18.10
CA LEU A 261 13.78 -3.76 18.15
C LEU A 261 14.81 -4.08 19.24
N SER A 262 15.64 -3.08 19.60
CA SER A 262 16.66 -3.16 20.64
C SER A 262 16.56 -1.95 21.56
N PRO A 263 15.55 -1.87 22.44
CA PRO A 263 15.45 -0.79 23.40
C PRO A 263 16.64 -0.88 24.37
N ASP A 264 17.60 0.03 24.23
CA ASP A 264 18.75 0.17 25.11
C ASP A 264 18.49 1.24 26.19
N GLN A 265 19.44 1.45 27.11
CA GLN A 265 19.33 2.51 28.12
C GLN A 265 19.31 3.92 27.52
N ASP A 266 19.89 4.11 26.33
CA ASP A 266 20.04 5.41 25.68
C ASP A 266 18.82 5.85 24.83
N GLY A 267 17.82 4.98 24.62
CA GLY A 267 16.62 5.32 23.86
C GLY A 267 15.74 4.13 23.49
N ASN A 268 14.43 4.38 23.33
CA ASN A 268 13.41 3.33 23.16
C ASN A 268 12.59 3.43 21.86
N GLY A 269 12.96 4.34 20.96
CA GLY A 269 12.27 4.54 19.67
C GLY A 269 10.87 5.16 19.77
N LEU A 270 10.33 5.39 20.98
CA LEU A 270 8.98 5.93 21.17
C LEU A 270 8.80 7.36 20.63
N PRO A 271 9.79 8.27 20.71
CA PRO A 271 9.68 9.58 20.09
C PRO A 271 9.47 9.49 18.57
N GLN A 272 10.21 8.62 17.89
CA GLN A 272 10.11 8.39 16.44
C GLN A 272 8.76 7.76 16.09
N LEU A 273 8.29 6.79 16.88
CA LEU A 273 6.98 6.18 16.70
C LEU A 273 5.85 7.20 16.92
N GLY A 274 5.92 8.01 17.97
CA GLY A 274 4.95 9.06 18.28
C GLY A 274 4.89 10.11 17.19
N PHE A 275 6.05 10.57 16.71
CA PHE A 275 6.14 11.48 15.57
C PHE A 275 5.48 10.89 14.32
N LEU A 276 5.82 9.65 13.96
CA LEU A 276 5.21 8.97 12.81
C LEU A 276 3.70 8.82 13.00
N ALA A 277 3.22 8.51 14.20
CA ALA A 277 1.80 8.38 14.51
C ALA A 277 1.04 9.69 14.28
N VAL A 278 1.59 10.82 14.75
CA VAL A 278 1.01 12.15 14.55
C VAL A 278 0.98 12.53 13.08
N VAL A 279 2.08 12.34 12.35
CA VAL A 279 2.15 12.65 10.92
C VAL A 279 1.19 11.75 10.13
N THR A 280 1.13 10.46 10.44
CA THR A 280 0.22 9.53 9.79
C THR A 280 -1.24 9.92 10.04
N ALA A 281 -1.59 10.28 11.28
CA ALA A 281 -2.94 10.75 11.60
C ALA A 281 -3.31 12.04 10.83
N ALA A 282 -2.36 12.98 10.69
CA ALA A 282 -2.56 14.19 9.91
C ALA A 282 -2.79 13.89 8.42
N ILE A 283 -1.97 13.02 7.80
CA ILE A 283 -2.10 12.64 6.39
C ILE A 283 -3.38 11.84 6.15
N VAL A 284 -3.78 10.96 7.08
CA VAL A 284 -5.08 10.28 7.03
C VAL A 284 -6.22 11.30 7.09
N GLY A 285 -6.16 12.27 8.00
CA GLY A 285 -7.14 13.38 8.05
C GLY A 285 -7.24 14.15 6.73
N CYS A 286 -6.09 14.47 6.12
CA CYS A 286 -6.02 15.09 4.79
C CYS A 286 -6.66 14.20 3.71
N ALA A 287 -6.42 12.89 3.73
CA ALA A 287 -7.04 11.94 2.81
C ALA A 287 -8.57 11.96 2.89
N PHE A 288 -9.14 11.96 4.10
CA PHE A 288 -10.59 12.10 4.30
C PHE A 288 -11.11 13.45 3.81
N ALA A 289 -10.42 14.55 4.11
CA ALA A 289 -10.82 15.88 3.66
C ALA A 289 -10.82 16.01 2.12
N VAL A 290 -9.81 15.43 1.45
CA VAL A 290 -9.73 15.39 -0.02
C VAL A 290 -10.85 14.54 -0.61
N LEU A 291 -11.29 13.49 0.07
CA LEU A 291 -12.40 12.64 -0.36
C LEU A 291 -13.76 13.37 -0.29
N HIS A 292 -13.95 14.25 0.69
CA HIS A 292 -15.19 15.04 0.84
C HIS A 292 -15.33 16.17 -0.17
N ARG A 293 -14.22 16.79 -0.57
CA ARG A 293 -14.22 17.92 -1.50
C ARG A 293 -14.39 17.52 -2.97
N ARG A 294 -14.40 16.21 -3.26
CA ARG A 294 -14.43 15.64 -4.62
C ARG A 294 -15.59 14.66 -4.74
#